data_AF-A0A381R774-F1
#
_entry.id   AF-A0A381R774-F1
#
_cell.length_a   1.000
_cell.length_b   1.000
_cell.length_c   1.000
_cell.angle_alpha   90.00
_cell.angle_beta   90.00
_cell.angle_gamma   90.00
#
_symmetry.space_group_name_H-M   'P 1'
#
loop_
_entity.id
_entity.type
_entity.pdbx_description
1 polymer ?
#
loop_
_entity_poly.entity_id
_entity_poly.type
_entity_poly.pdbx_seq_one_letter_code
_entity_poly.pdbx_strand_id
1 'polypeptide(L)'
;MAIGPGLHIDDPSNESLNLAMSDGARPLYDAVVDFIATEVEPVTLEFHRLGAVRDDHWGYHPGQLDILEKLKAKAREKGLWNFFLPDAETGEGLSNLDYAYIAAELGKNPI
;
A
#
# COMPACT_ATOMS: atom_id res chain seq x y z
N MET A 1 24.96 -9.26 30.07
CA MET A 1 24.63 -8.32 28.99
C MET A 1 23.85 -7.20 29.66
N ALA A 2 24.42 -6.01 29.81
CA ALA A 2 23.74 -4.91 30.48
C ALA A 2 22.76 -4.29 29.48
N ILE A 3 21.47 -4.45 29.76
CA ILE A 3 20.39 -3.86 28.97
C ILE A 3 20.38 -2.37 29.33
N GLY A 4 20.56 -1.50 28.33
CA GLY A 4 20.63 -0.05 28.56
C GLY A 4 19.33 0.48 29.18
N PRO A 5 19.39 1.56 30.00
CA PRO A 5 18.19 2.16 30.57
C PRO A 5 17.24 2.60 29.45
N GLY A 6 16.00 2.09 29.47
CA GLY A 6 14.96 2.38 28.48
C GLY A 6 14.58 1.21 27.55
N LEU A 7 15.29 0.08 27.61
CA LEU A 7 14.86 -1.13 26.91
C LEU A 7 13.81 -1.87 27.76
N HIS A 8 12.53 -1.73 27.40
CA HIS A 8 11.39 -2.38 28.06
C HIS A 8 11.27 -3.89 27.74
N ILE A 9 12.40 -4.60 27.62
CA ILE A 9 12.42 -6.01 27.20
C ILE A 9 11.90 -6.96 28.30
N ASP A 10 11.89 -6.51 29.55
CA ASP A 10 11.54 -7.37 30.70
C ASP A 10 10.02 -7.50 30.92
N ASP A 11 9.20 -6.64 30.30
CA ASP A 11 7.73 -6.71 30.36
C ASP A 11 7.14 -7.00 28.98
N PRO A 12 6.73 -8.25 28.69
CA PRO A 12 6.16 -8.62 27.40
C PRO A 12 4.78 -8.01 27.15
N SER A 13 4.16 -7.34 28.13
CA SER A 13 2.88 -6.65 28.01
C SER A 13 3.01 -5.14 27.77
N ASN A 14 4.23 -4.63 27.58
CA ASN A 14 4.46 -3.21 27.34
C ASN A 14 3.84 -2.75 26.02
N GLU A 15 3.09 -1.65 26.05
CA GLU A 15 2.44 -1.07 24.88
C GLU A 15 3.43 -0.69 23.76
N SER A 16 4.69 -0.34 24.08
CA SER A 16 5.71 -0.06 23.06
C SER A 16 6.12 -1.31 22.25
N LEU A 17 5.73 -2.50 22.70
CA LEU A 17 5.92 -3.78 21.99
C LEU A 17 4.67 -4.19 21.18
N ASN A 18 3.59 -3.39 21.25
CA ASN A 18 2.40 -3.62 20.45
C ASN A 18 2.66 -3.24 18.99
N LEU A 19 2.68 -4.24 18.11
CA LEU A 19 2.89 -4.07 16.66
C LEU A 19 1.59 -4.12 15.87
N ALA A 20 0.43 -3.98 16.52
CA ALA A 20 -0.86 -3.91 15.84
C ALA A 20 -1.02 -2.59 15.06
N MET A 21 -1.76 -2.66 13.95
CA MET A 21 -2.22 -1.46 13.23
C MET A 21 -3.11 -0.61 14.14
N SER A 22 -3.01 0.72 14.00
CA SER A 22 -3.90 1.65 14.69
C SER A 22 -5.33 1.58 14.16
N ASP A 23 -6.31 1.83 15.04
CA ASP A 23 -7.72 1.88 14.65
C ASP A 23 -7.99 2.97 13.60
N GLY A 24 -7.21 4.06 13.61
CA GLY A 24 -7.32 5.16 12.64
C GLY A 24 -6.88 4.78 11.23
N ALA A 25 -5.91 3.88 11.08
CA ALA A 25 -5.44 3.41 9.77
C ALA A 25 -6.32 2.31 9.17
N ARG A 26 -7.15 1.65 9.99
CA ARG A 26 -7.95 0.50 9.56
C ARG A 26 -8.90 0.80 8.39
N PRO A 27 -9.67 1.91 8.36
CA PRO A 27 -10.54 2.22 7.23
C PRO A 27 -9.77 2.38 5.92
N LEU A 28 -8.57 2.95 5.96
CA LEU A 28 -7.71 3.09 4.79
C LEU A 28 -7.20 1.74 4.31
N TYR A 29 -6.75 0.88 5.23
CA TYR A 29 -6.34 -0.49 4.91
C TYR A 29 -7.46 -1.27 4.23
N ASP A 30 -8.67 -1.26 4.80
CA ASP A 30 -9.81 -1.98 4.24
C ASP A 30 -10.16 -1.46 2.83
N ALA A 31 -10.10 -0.14 2.61
CA ALA A 31 -10.32 0.46 1.31
C ALA A 31 -9.25 0.09 0.27
N VAL A 32 -7.98 -0.05 0.67
CA VAL A 32 -6.91 -0.53 -0.21
C VAL A 32 -7.12 -1.99 -0.60
N VAL A 33 -7.44 -2.85 0.38
CA VAL A 33 -7.70 -4.28 0.11
C VAL A 33 -8.87 -4.45 -0.85
N ASP A 34 -9.98 -3.73 -0.62
CA ASP A 34 -11.13 -3.74 -1.51
C ASP A 34 -10.78 -3.24 -2.91
N PHE A 35 -10.01 -2.16 -3.03
CA PHE A 35 -9.59 -1.62 -4.33
C PHE A 35 -8.71 -2.62 -5.11
N ILE A 36 -7.77 -3.29 -4.44
CA ILE A 36 -6.96 -4.33 -5.09
C ILE A 36 -7.86 -5.43 -5.65
N ALA A 37 -8.75 -5.97 -4.81
CA ALA A 37 -9.62 -7.08 -5.19
C ALA A 37 -10.62 -6.74 -6.30
N THR A 38 -11.17 -5.53 -6.28
CA THR A 38 -12.28 -5.13 -7.17
C THR A 38 -11.84 -4.40 -8.42
N GLU A 39 -10.71 -3.70 -8.40
CA GLU A 39 -10.24 -2.86 -9.50
C GLU A 39 -8.95 -3.39 -10.14
N VAL A 40 -7.97 -3.86 -9.34
CA VAL A 40 -6.64 -4.28 -9.84
C VAL A 40 -6.63 -5.73 -10.32
N GLU A 41 -7.01 -6.69 -9.45
CA GLU A 41 -6.99 -8.12 -9.77
C GLU A 41 -7.73 -8.49 -11.07
N PRO A 42 -8.91 -7.92 -11.39
CA PRO A 42 -9.63 -8.27 -12.61
C PRO A 42 -8.89 -7.92 -13.90
N VAL A 43 -7.97 -6.95 -13.87
CA VAL A 43 -7.24 -6.47 -15.05
C VAL A 43 -5.80 -6.97 -15.10
N THR A 44 -5.27 -7.56 -14.04
CA THR A 44 -3.89 -8.04 -13.94
C THR A 44 -3.54 -9.07 -15.02
N LEU A 45 -4.44 -10.02 -15.30
CA LEU A 45 -4.20 -11.03 -16.35
C LEU A 45 -4.02 -10.38 -17.73
N GLU A 46 -4.89 -9.43 -18.07
CA GLU A 46 -4.83 -8.74 -19.36
C GLU A 46 -3.59 -7.84 -19.45
N PHE A 47 -3.24 -7.16 -18.35
CA PHE A 47 -2.01 -6.36 -18.28
C PHE A 47 -0.78 -7.19 -18.62
N HIS A 48 -0.63 -8.39 -18.04
CA HIS A 48 0.50 -9.27 -18.35
C HIS A 48 0.43 -9.84 -19.77
N ARG A 49 -0.76 -10.17 -20.29
CA ARG A 49 -0.94 -10.62 -21.68
C ARG A 49 -0.46 -9.57 -22.68
N LEU A 50 -0.80 -8.29 -22.45
CA LEU A 50 -0.35 -7.17 -23.28
C LEU A 50 1.16 -6.95 -23.14
N GLY A 51 1.70 -7.09 -21.93
CA GLY A 51 3.14 -6.99 -21.67
C GLY A 51 3.96 -8.08 -22.37
N ALA A 52 3.40 -9.26 -22.62
CA ALA A 52 4.08 -10.33 -23.34
C ALA A 52 4.28 -10.04 -24.84
N VAL A 53 3.52 -9.11 -25.41
CA VAL A 53 3.55 -8.75 -26.84
C VAL A 53 4.07 -7.33 -27.08
N ARG A 54 4.74 -6.73 -26.10
CA ARG A 54 5.35 -5.40 -26.22
C ARG A 54 6.55 -5.42 -27.18
N ASP A 55 6.73 -4.32 -27.92
CA ASP A 55 7.83 -4.17 -28.88
C ASP A 55 9.18 -3.92 -28.20
N ASP A 56 9.19 -3.11 -27.14
CA ASP A 56 10.38 -2.80 -26.35
C ASP A 56 10.40 -3.61 -25.05
N HIS A 57 11.51 -4.32 -24.82
CA HIS A 57 11.74 -5.09 -23.60
C HIS A 57 11.67 -4.22 -22.33
N TRP A 58 12.10 -2.96 -22.42
CA TRP A 58 12.10 -2.01 -21.30
C TRP A 58 10.86 -1.10 -21.28
N GLY A 59 9.97 -1.27 -22.25
CA GLY A 59 8.77 -0.45 -22.41
C GLY A 59 7.49 -1.12 -21.91
N TYR A 60 6.38 -0.42 -22.14
CA TYR A 60 5.03 -0.92 -21.92
C TYR A 60 4.29 -0.99 -23.25
N HIS A 61 3.42 -1.99 -23.39
CA HIS A 61 2.43 -1.98 -24.47
C HIS A 61 1.43 -0.82 -24.25
N PRO A 62 0.93 -0.13 -25.29
CA PRO A 62 -0.02 0.98 -25.13
C PRO A 62 -1.24 0.63 -24.25
N GLY A 63 -1.80 -0.56 -24.44
CA GLY A 63 -2.90 -1.06 -23.58
C GLY A 63 -2.53 -1.30 -22.11
N GLN A 64 -1.24 -1.57 -21.78
CA GLN A 64 -0.80 -1.61 -20.37
C GLN A 64 -0.86 -0.20 -19.76
N LEU A 65 -0.43 0.82 -20.50
CA LEU A 65 -0.50 2.21 -20.06
C LEU A 65 -1.95 2.65 -19.87
N ASP A 66 -2.85 2.28 -20.77
CA ASP A 66 -4.28 2.58 -20.65
C ASP A 66 -4.90 1.96 -19.38
N ILE A 67 -4.49 0.74 -19.02
CA ILE A 67 -4.92 0.07 -17.78
C ILE A 67 -4.39 0.84 -16.57
N LEU A 68 -3.09 1.13 -16.53
CA LEU A 68 -2.46 1.84 -15.40
C LEU A 68 -3.05 3.23 -15.19
N GLU A 69 -3.29 4.00 -16.26
CA GLU A 69 -3.86 5.34 -16.12
C GLU A 69 -5.31 5.31 -15.61
N LYS A 70 -6.11 4.33 -16.04
CA LYS A 70 -7.47 4.13 -15.49
C LYS A 70 -7.43 3.76 -14.01
N LEU A 71 -6.54 2.84 -13.61
CA LEU A 71 -6.38 2.44 -12.21
C LEU A 71 -5.94 3.63 -11.35
N LYS A 72 -4.92 4.37 -11.77
CA LYS A 72 -4.45 5.56 -11.04
C LYS A 72 -5.54 6.63 -10.92
N ALA A 73 -6.34 6.85 -11.97
CA ALA A 73 -7.45 7.79 -11.92
C ALA A 73 -8.48 7.38 -10.86
N LYS A 74 -8.91 6.11 -10.86
CA LYS A 74 -9.84 5.58 -9.84
C LYS A 74 -9.28 5.64 -8.43
N ALA A 75 -7.99 5.32 -8.26
CA ALA A 75 -7.32 5.39 -6.96
C ALA A 75 -7.35 6.83 -6.42
N ARG A 76 -7.03 7.83 -7.25
CA ARG A 76 -7.10 9.25 -6.86
C ARG A 76 -8.51 9.71 -6.52
N GLU A 77 -9.51 9.30 -7.30
CA GLU A 77 -10.92 9.61 -7.02
C GLU A 77 -11.38 9.07 -5.67
N LYS A 78 -10.90 7.89 -5.28
CA LYS A 78 -11.19 7.25 -3.99
C LYS A 78 -10.29 7.74 -2.84
N GLY A 79 -9.39 8.71 -3.08
CA GLY A 79 -8.43 9.18 -2.07
C GLY A 79 -7.32 8.17 -1.74
N LEU A 80 -7.15 7.13 -2.55
CA LEU A 80 -6.15 6.07 -2.37
C LEU A 80 -4.80 6.45 -3.00
N TRP A 81 -4.27 7.63 -2.65
CA TRP A 81 -3.09 8.19 -3.30
C TRP A 81 -2.17 8.93 -2.31
N ASN A 82 -0.86 8.76 -2.46
CA ASN A 82 0.17 9.46 -1.68
C ASN A 82 0.02 9.36 -0.14
N PHE A 83 -0.15 8.15 0.39
CA PHE A 83 -0.37 7.91 1.83
C PHE A 83 0.75 8.38 2.78
N PHE A 84 1.93 8.67 2.23
CA PHE A 84 3.16 9.02 2.96
C PHE A 84 3.38 10.54 3.06
N LEU A 85 2.57 11.37 2.38
CA LEU A 85 2.75 12.82 2.43
C LEU A 85 2.12 13.37 3.72
N PRO A 86 2.90 14.06 4.58
CA PRO A 86 2.34 14.78 5.71
C PRO A 86 1.57 16.02 5.20
N ASP A 87 0.26 15.82 5.09
CA ASP A 87 -0.86 16.74 5.25
C ASP A 87 -1.37 17.62 4.08
N ALA A 88 -2.67 17.89 4.14
CA ALA A 88 -3.22 19.14 3.63
C ALA A 88 -3.98 19.95 4.70
N GLU A 89 -4.58 19.37 5.75
CA GLU A 89 -5.27 20.15 6.82
C GLU A 89 -5.42 19.49 8.23
N THR A 90 -5.03 18.22 8.47
CA THR A 90 -5.48 17.44 9.65
C THR A 90 -4.41 16.77 10.53
N GLY A 91 -3.13 16.84 10.24
CA GLY A 91 -2.07 16.24 11.08
C GLY A 91 -1.41 14.99 10.50
N GLU A 92 -0.47 14.45 11.29
CA GLU A 92 0.52 13.41 10.96
C GLU A 92 0.03 12.39 9.91
N GLY A 93 0.76 12.25 8.80
CA GLY A 93 0.55 11.16 7.84
C GLY A 93 0.70 9.78 8.51
N LEU A 94 0.48 8.70 7.76
CA LEU A 94 0.55 7.34 8.31
C LEU A 94 1.86 7.10 9.07
N SER A 95 1.75 6.45 10.24
CA SER A 95 2.92 5.91 10.92
C SER A 95 3.60 4.85 10.04
N ASN A 96 4.91 4.64 10.24
CA ASN A 96 5.64 3.58 9.52
C ASN A 96 5.00 2.19 9.76
N LEU A 97 4.48 1.94 10.96
CA LEU A 97 3.85 0.67 11.31
C LEU A 97 2.54 0.49 10.53
N ASP A 98 1.67 1.50 10.51
CA ASP A 98 0.39 1.44 9.78
C ASP A 98 0.62 1.27 8.28
N TYR A 99 1.58 2.00 7.72
CA TYR A 99 1.95 1.87 6.32
C TYR A 99 2.51 0.47 5.99
N ALA A 100 3.23 -0.18 6.91
CA ALA A 100 3.80 -1.51 6.64
C ALA A 100 2.72 -2.56 6.30
N TYR A 101 1.58 -2.51 6.99
CA TYR A 101 0.44 -3.39 6.68
C TYR A 101 -0.18 -3.10 5.31
N ILE A 102 -0.34 -1.82 4.96
CA ILE A 102 -0.85 -1.40 3.64
C ILE A 102 0.13 -1.82 2.53
N ALA A 103 1.42 -1.60 2.74
CA ALA A 103 2.48 -1.99 1.80
C ALA A 103 2.52 -3.51 1.57
N ALA A 104 2.25 -4.31 2.61
CA ALA A 104 2.17 -5.76 2.48
C ALA A 104 1.03 -6.21 1.55
N GLU A 105 -0.11 -5.50 1.54
CA GLU A 105 -1.21 -5.77 0.61
C GLU A 105 -0.86 -5.31 -0.81
N LEU A 106 -0.35 -4.08 -0.95
CA LEU A 106 0.09 -3.53 -2.24
C LEU A 106 1.14 -4.43 -2.92
N GLY A 107 2.03 -5.05 -2.15
CA GLY A 107 3.08 -5.93 -2.67
C GLY A 107 2.59 -7.29 -3.17
N LYS A 108 1.32 -7.66 -2.97
CA LYS A 108 0.77 -8.93 -3.46
C LYS A 108 0.54 -8.92 -4.96
N ASN A 109 0.33 -7.75 -5.54
CA ASN A 109 0.08 -7.58 -6.97
C ASN A 109 1.24 -6.77 -7.60
N PRO A 110 1.87 -7.26 -8.69
CA PRO A 110 3.07 -6.62 -9.25
C PRO A 110 2.81 -5.43 -10.18
N ILE A 111 1.56 -4.96 -10.32
CA ILE A 111 1.18 -3.90 -11.29
C ILE A 111 0.65 -2.63 -10.64
#